data_AF-A0A7K0YJS9-F1
#
_entry.id   AF-A0A7K0YJS9-F1
#
_cell.length_a   1.000
_cell.length_b   1.000
_cell.length_c   1.000
_cell.angle_alpha   90.00
_cell.angle_beta   90.00
_cell.angle_gamma   90.00
#
_symmetry.space_group_name_H-M   'P 1'
#
loop_
_entity.id
_entity.type
_entity.pdbx_description
1 polymer ?
#
loop_
_entity_poly.entity_id
_entity_poly.type
_entity_poly.pdbx_seq_one_letter_code
_entity_poly.pdbx_strand_id
1 'polypeptide(L)'
;LGDDLVDARTPVLPDMFAAQAKFGGSILALMEVPEDQIHLYGCAAVTPTDNPDIVRVTELVEKPAAGTAPSNLAVIGRYVIDPAIFGLLENLAPGRGGEIQLTDALASLIDMPAESGGGVHAVVFRGKRYDTGDKLSYLKSVVSIALDRDDLGPDLRAWLTSYLAGKI
;
A
#
# COMPACT_ATOMS: atom_id res chain seq x y z
N LEU A 1 1.79 8.68 -0.54
CA LEU A 1 2.02 9.18 0.83
C LEU A 1 3.51 9.36 1.05
N GLY A 2 3.92 10.40 1.80
CA GLY A 2 5.33 10.77 1.96
C GLY A 2 6.12 9.85 2.88
N ASP A 3 5.41 9.11 3.73
CA ASP A 3 5.91 8.12 4.68
C ASP A 3 6.05 6.71 4.09
N ASP A 4 5.62 6.51 2.83
CA ASP A 4 5.72 5.26 2.09
C ASP A 4 6.71 5.39 0.94
N LEU A 5 7.89 4.78 1.10
CA LEU A 5 8.89 4.74 0.05
C LEU A 5 8.80 3.43 -0.73
N VAL A 6 8.69 3.53 -2.04
CA VAL A 6 8.73 2.39 -2.96
C VAL A 6 10.08 2.42 -3.66
N ASP A 7 10.76 1.28 -3.69
CA ASP A 7 12.07 1.16 -4.30
C ASP A 7 12.01 1.44 -5.80
N ALA A 8 12.89 2.35 -6.28
CA ALA A 8 12.91 2.76 -7.68
C ALA A 8 13.28 1.63 -8.64
N ARG A 9 13.90 0.55 -8.15
CA ARG A 9 14.21 -0.65 -8.95
C ARG A 9 12.97 -1.47 -9.30
N THR A 10 11.87 -1.26 -8.57
CA THR A 10 10.59 -1.93 -8.75
C THR A 10 9.45 -0.91 -8.75
N PRO A 11 9.31 -0.10 -9.81
CA PRO A 11 8.30 0.96 -9.85
C PRO A 11 6.89 0.39 -10.05
N VAL A 12 5.94 0.75 -9.19
CA VAL A 12 4.54 0.27 -9.26
C VAL A 12 3.61 1.17 -10.09
N LEU A 13 3.90 2.47 -10.16
CA LEU A 13 3.01 3.45 -10.81
C LEU A 13 2.77 3.18 -12.31
N PRO A 14 3.76 2.77 -13.12
CA PRO A 14 3.52 2.45 -14.53
C PRO A 14 2.46 1.35 -14.70
N ASP A 15 2.52 0.28 -13.91
CA ASP A 15 1.57 -0.82 -13.95
C ASP A 15 0.18 -0.36 -13.51
N MET A 16 0.11 0.55 -12.52
CA MET A 16 -1.16 1.14 -12.09
C MET A 16 -1.80 2.00 -13.19
N PHE A 17 -1.02 2.80 -13.91
CA PHE A 17 -1.54 3.58 -15.05
C PHE A 17 -2.02 2.67 -16.18
N ALA A 18 -1.28 1.60 -16.50
CA ALA A 18 -1.69 0.63 -17.49
C ALA A 18 -2.99 -0.09 -17.08
N ALA A 19 -3.12 -0.45 -15.80
CA ALA A 19 -4.34 -1.02 -15.25
C ALA A 19 -5.52 -0.05 -15.35
N GLN A 20 -5.33 1.22 -15.01
CA GLN A 20 -6.40 2.23 -15.10
C GLN A 20 -6.85 2.41 -16.56
N ALA A 21 -5.92 2.45 -17.51
CA ALA A 21 -6.25 2.55 -18.92
C ALA A 21 -7.07 1.36 -19.43
N LYS A 22 -6.88 0.16 -18.86
CA LYS A 22 -7.64 -1.05 -19.22
C LYS A 22 -9.01 -1.13 -18.56
N PHE A 23 -9.08 -0.86 -17.25
CA PHE A 23 -10.27 -1.13 -16.44
C PHE A 23 -11.11 0.12 -16.12
N GLY A 24 -10.56 1.32 -16.32
CA GLY A 24 -11.14 2.56 -15.83
C GLY A 24 -11.11 2.65 -14.29
N GLY A 25 -11.91 3.57 -13.75
CA GLY A 25 -12.10 3.74 -12.32
C GLY A 25 -10.80 4.02 -11.55
N SER A 26 -10.74 3.48 -10.33
CA SER A 26 -9.60 3.68 -9.42
C SER A 26 -8.71 2.44 -9.32
N ILE A 27 -7.40 2.67 -9.26
CA ILE A 27 -6.37 1.65 -9.08
C ILE A 27 -5.62 1.87 -7.78
N LEU A 28 -5.59 0.84 -6.94
CA LEU A 28 -4.78 0.79 -5.72
C LEU A 28 -3.50 0.00 -5.97
N ALA A 29 -2.50 0.21 -5.11
CA ALA A 29 -1.43 -0.76 -4.95
C ALA A 29 -1.71 -1.57 -3.67
N LEU A 30 -1.63 -2.89 -3.78
CA LEU A 30 -1.73 -3.81 -2.66
C LEU A 30 -0.40 -4.52 -2.44
N MET A 31 -0.10 -4.90 -1.21
CA MET A 31 1.03 -5.74 -0.88
C MET A 31 0.59 -6.79 0.14
N GLU A 32 1.05 -8.03 -0.04
CA GLU A 32 0.88 -9.07 0.99
C GLU A 32 1.72 -8.69 2.22
N VAL A 33 1.10 -8.70 3.39
CA VAL A 33 1.77 -8.50 4.67
C VAL A 33 1.54 -9.70 5.58
N PRO A 34 2.42 -9.93 6.58
CA PRO A 34 2.15 -10.91 7.63
C PRO A 34 0.78 -10.69 8.29
N GLU A 35 0.07 -11.76 8.61
CA GLU A 35 -1.27 -11.70 9.23
C GLU A 35 -1.29 -10.93 10.56
N ASP A 36 -0.19 -10.97 11.31
CA ASP A 36 -0.05 -10.22 12.56
C ASP A 36 0.15 -8.71 12.34
N GLN A 37 0.34 -8.26 11.10
CA GLN A 37 0.56 -6.85 10.75
C GLN A 37 -0.59 -6.23 9.96
N ILE A 38 -1.50 -7.03 9.37
CA ILE A 38 -2.58 -6.51 8.50
C ILE A 38 -3.48 -5.47 9.19
N HIS A 39 -3.70 -5.60 10.50
CA HIS A 39 -4.52 -4.69 11.30
C HIS A 39 -3.96 -3.25 11.38
N LEU A 40 -2.72 -3.03 10.94
CA LEU A 40 -2.07 -1.72 10.88
C LEU A 40 -2.43 -0.95 9.59
N TYR A 41 -3.04 -1.60 8.61
CA TYR A 41 -3.26 -1.09 7.26
C TYR A 41 -4.73 -1.14 6.84
N GLY A 42 -5.09 -0.41 5.79
CA GLY A 42 -6.32 -0.69 5.04
C GLY A 42 -6.19 -2.07 4.38
N CYS A 43 -7.21 -2.92 4.53
CA CYS A 43 -7.20 -4.29 4.03
C CYS A 43 -8.24 -4.46 2.91
N ALA A 44 -7.85 -5.17 1.85
CA ALA A 44 -8.69 -5.39 0.68
C ALA A 44 -9.13 -6.85 0.52
N ALA A 45 -10.42 -7.10 0.32
CA ALA A 45 -10.88 -8.36 -0.27
C ALA A 45 -10.88 -8.24 -1.79
N VAL A 46 -10.51 -9.30 -2.50
CA VAL A 46 -10.31 -9.24 -3.95
C VAL A 46 -10.79 -10.48 -4.68
N THR A 47 -11.10 -10.30 -5.97
CA THR A 47 -11.32 -11.39 -6.93
C THR A 47 -10.30 -11.29 -8.07
N PRO A 48 -9.79 -12.43 -8.59
CA PRO A 48 -8.79 -12.42 -9.66
C PRO A 48 -9.34 -11.84 -10.98
N THR A 49 -8.46 -11.26 -11.78
CA THR A 49 -8.74 -10.91 -13.18
C THR A 49 -8.06 -11.89 -14.15
N ASP A 50 -8.05 -11.57 -15.45
CA ASP A 50 -7.28 -12.28 -16.46
C ASP A 50 -5.75 -12.09 -16.32
N ASN A 51 -5.33 -11.07 -15.58
CA ASN A 51 -3.94 -10.82 -15.23
C ASN A 51 -3.70 -11.24 -13.76
N PRO A 52 -2.72 -12.12 -13.46
CA PRO A 52 -2.45 -12.58 -12.09
C PRO A 52 -1.95 -11.48 -11.13
N ASP A 53 -1.45 -10.37 -11.66
CA ASP A 53 -0.93 -9.25 -10.88
C ASP A 53 -1.95 -8.12 -10.71
N ILE A 54 -3.11 -8.23 -11.37
CA ILE A 54 -4.21 -7.26 -11.25
C ILE A 54 -5.43 -7.98 -10.69
N VAL A 55 -6.01 -7.41 -9.64
CA VAL A 55 -7.19 -7.96 -8.97
C VAL A 55 -8.30 -6.93 -8.93
N ARG A 56 -9.55 -7.38 -8.96
CA ARG A 56 -10.71 -6.51 -8.70
C ARG A 56 -10.94 -6.46 -7.21
N VAL A 57 -11.01 -5.26 -6.64
CA VAL A 57 -11.29 -5.07 -5.22
C VAL A 57 -12.78 -5.19 -5.00
N THR A 58 -13.18 -6.00 -4.02
CA THR A 58 -14.59 -6.24 -3.67
C THR A 58 -14.97 -5.68 -2.30
N GLU A 59 -13.97 -5.44 -1.43
CA GLU A 59 -14.18 -4.85 -0.11
C GLU A 59 -12.91 -4.11 0.31
N LEU A 60 -13.07 -3.00 1.04
CA LEU A 60 -11.98 -2.26 1.68
C LEU A 60 -12.36 -1.93 3.12
N VAL A 61 -11.47 -2.25 4.06
CA VAL A 61 -11.68 -2.01 5.48
C VAL A 61 -10.47 -1.30 6.08
N GLU A 62 -10.67 -0.13 6.69
CA GLU A 62 -9.59 0.62 7.35
C GLU A 62 -9.18 -0.03 8.68
N LYS A 63 -7.94 -0.53 8.75
CA LYS A 63 -7.30 -1.09 9.95
C LYS A 63 -8.21 -2.11 10.66
N PRO A 64 -8.57 -3.24 10.02
CA PRO A 64 -9.50 -4.20 10.61
C PRO A 64 -9.04 -4.63 12.00
N ALA A 65 -9.99 -5.02 12.86
CA ALA A 65 -9.61 -5.60 14.15
C ALA A 65 -8.75 -6.86 13.93
N ALA A 66 -7.86 -7.14 14.87
CA ALA A 66 -7.01 -8.32 14.77
C ALA A 66 -7.88 -9.59 14.63
N GLY A 67 -7.60 -10.40 13.60
CA GLY A 67 -8.37 -11.61 13.28
C GLY A 67 -9.67 -11.37 12.49
N THR A 68 -10.02 -10.13 12.13
CA THR A 68 -11.21 -9.82 11.32
C THR A 68 -10.88 -9.29 9.93
N ALA A 69 -9.60 -9.32 9.53
CA ALA A 69 -9.18 -8.86 8.21
C ALA A 69 -9.72 -9.80 7.13
N PRO A 70 -10.33 -9.29 6.05
CA PRO A 70 -10.89 -10.13 4.99
C PRO A 70 -9.81 -10.81 4.12
N SER A 71 -8.56 -10.36 4.19
CA SER A 71 -7.40 -10.99 3.55
C SER A 71 -6.10 -10.53 4.24
N ASN A 72 -4.95 -10.88 3.68
CA ASN A 72 -3.64 -10.35 4.05
C ASN A 72 -3.10 -9.27 3.07
N LEU A 73 -3.95 -8.74 2.18
CA LEU A 73 -3.60 -7.71 1.21
C LEU A 73 -3.79 -6.32 1.81
N ALA A 74 -2.68 -5.66 2.11
CA ALA A 74 -2.64 -4.29 2.62
C ALA A 74 -2.60 -3.27 1.48
N VAL A 75 -3.39 -2.21 1.61
CA VAL A 75 -3.30 -1.02 0.75
C VAL A 75 -2.01 -0.29 1.05
N ILE A 76 -1.18 -0.10 0.03
CA ILE A 76 0.05 0.70 0.12
C ILE A 76 -0.19 2.09 -0.48
N GLY A 77 0.51 3.11 0.02
CA GLY A 77 0.23 4.53 -0.21
C GLY A 77 0.48 5.06 -1.63
N ARG A 78 0.05 4.32 -2.66
CA ARG A 78 0.04 4.65 -4.08
C ARG A 78 -1.35 4.40 -4.63
N TYR A 79 -1.91 5.43 -5.24
CA TYR A 79 -3.28 5.44 -5.72
C TYR A 79 -3.32 6.13 -7.07
N VAL A 80 -4.14 5.63 -7.97
CA VAL A 80 -4.61 6.34 -9.16
C VAL A 80 -6.12 6.38 -9.02
N ILE A 81 -6.68 7.53 -8.65
CA ILE A 81 -8.07 7.62 -8.19
C ILE A 81 -8.92 8.38 -9.20
N ASP A 82 -10.11 7.88 -9.48
CA ASP A 82 -11.11 8.59 -10.26
C ASP A 82 -11.60 9.85 -9.54
N PRO A 83 -11.78 11.00 -10.23
CA PRO A 83 -12.27 12.23 -9.62
C PRO A 83 -13.61 12.12 -8.87
N ALA A 84 -14.44 11.09 -9.15
CA ALA A 84 -15.66 10.82 -8.40
C ALA A 84 -15.44 10.75 -6.87
N ILE A 85 -14.22 10.40 -6.43
CA ILE A 85 -13.83 10.38 -5.02
C ILE A 85 -14.06 11.70 -4.29
N PHE A 86 -13.94 12.85 -4.96
CA PHE A 86 -14.03 14.15 -4.30
C PHE A 86 -15.44 14.40 -3.74
N GLY A 87 -16.48 14.03 -4.51
CA GLY A 87 -17.87 14.13 -4.04
C GLY A 87 -18.16 13.19 -2.88
N LEU A 88 -17.51 12.03 -2.83
CA LEU A 88 -17.62 11.10 -1.70
C LEU A 88 -16.94 11.66 -0.45
N LEU A 89 -15.70 12.16 -0.58
CA LEU A 89 -14.94 12.74 0.53
C LEU A 89 -15.63 13.96 1.16
N GLU A 90 -16.33 14.77 0.37
CA GLU A 90 -17.07 15.94 0.86
C GLU A 90 -18.24 15.54 1.78
N ASN A 91 -18.85 14.38 1.53
CA ASN A 91 -20.06 13.93 2.23
C ASN A 91 -19.80 12.80 3.23
N LEU A 92 -18.57 12.30 3.31
CA LEU A 92 -18.21 11.19 4.18
C LEU A 92 -18.32 11.62 5.65
N ALA A 93 -18.94 10.78 6.47
CA ALA A 93 -18.87 10.95 7.92
C ALA A 93 -17.48 10.51 8.44
N PRO A 94 -17.00 11.06 9.57
CA PRO A 94 -15.80 10.58 10.22
C PRO A 94 -15.90 9.09 10.56
N GLY A 95 -14.89 8.33 10.15
CA GLY A 95 -14.76 6.90 10.39
C GLY A 95 -13.86 6.61 11.59
N ARG A 96 -12.89 5.72 11.39
CA ARG A 96 -11.95 5.32 12.46
C ARG A 96 -11.17 6.52 12.99
N GLY A 97 -11.07 6.61 14.32
CA GLY A 97 -10.34 7.69 14.99
C GLY A 97 -11.03 9.06 14.92
N GLY A 98 -12.25 9.15 14.38
CA GLY A 98 -12.92 10.43 14.16
C GLY A 98 -12.34 11.21 12.97
N GLU A 99 -11.65 10.54 12.05
CA GLU A 99 -11.06 11.12 10.85
C GLU A 99 -11.87 10.76 9.60
N ILE A 100 -11.79 11.60 8.56
CA ILE A 100 -12.31 11.29 7.22
C ILE A 100 -11.31 10.35 6.53
N GLN A 101 -11.70 9.09 6.36
CA GLN A 101 -10.80 8.06 5.84
C GLN A 101 -10.91 7.96 4.32
N LEU A 102 -9.78 7.99 3.63
CA LEU A 102 -9.73 7.74 2.20
C LEU A 102 -10.19 6.31 1.86
N THR A 103 -9.87 5.33 2.71
CA THR A 103 -10.26 3.93 2.54
C THR A 103 -11.79 3.78 2.47
N ASP A 104 -12.54 4.49 3.31
CA ASP A 104 -13.99 4.44 3.34
C ASP A 104 -14.61 5.07 2.07
N ALA A 105 -14.01 6.16 1.58
CA ALA A 105 -14.42 6.78 0.31
C ALA A 105 -14.10 5.87 -0.89
N LEU A 106 -12.95 5.20 -0.90
CA LEU A 106 -12.59 4.21 -1.93
C LEU A 106 -13.51 2.99 -1.89
N ALA A 107 -13.92 2.54 -0.70
CA ALA A 107 -14.89 1.46 -0.55
C ALA A 107 -16.23 1.82 -1.24
N SER A 108 -16.65 3.08 -1.15
CA SER A 108 -17.87 3.57 -1.79
C SER A 108 -17.78 3.58 -3.33
N LEU A 109 -16.58 3.71 -3.90
CA LEU A 109 -16.37 3.61 -5.35
C LEU A 109 -16.52 2.19 -5.89
N ILE A 110 -16.39 1.15 -5.07
CA ILE A 110 -16.42 -0.25 -5.52
C ILE A 110 -17.73 -0.57 -6.25
N ASP A 111 -18.85 -0.15 -5.67
CA ASP A 111 -20.20 -0.47 -6.16
C ASP A 111 -20.81 0.62 -7.06
N MET A 112 -20.09 1.72 -7.28
CA MET A 112 -20.56 2.77 -8.17
C MET A 112 -20.57 2.29 -9.64
N PRO A 113 -21.50 2.78 -10.47
CA PRO A 113 -21.49 2.51 -11.90
C PRO A 113 -20.20 3.01 -12.56
N ALA A 114 -19.67 2.25 -13.53
CA ALA A 114 -18.40 2.57 -14.19
C ALA A 114 -18.45 3.92 -14.93
N GLU A 115 -19.59 4.24 -15.53
CA GLU A 115 -19.85 5.52 -16.19
C GLU A 115 -19.83 6.73 -15.22
N SER A 116 -19.93 6.47 -13.92
CA SER A 116 -19.86 7.47 -12.84
C SER A 116 -18.52 7.47 -12.11
N GLY A 117 -17.48 6.84 -12.68
CA GLY A 117 -16.16 6.73 -12.07
C GLY A 117 -16.01 5.57 -11.07
N GLY A 118 -17.01 4.68 -11.01
CA GLY A 118 -17.00 3.53 -10.13
C GLY A 118 -16.13 2.36 -10.62
N GLY A 119 -15.93 1.41 -9.72
CA GLY A 119 -15.04 0.28 -9.91
C GLY A 119 -13.64 0.53 -9.34
N VAL A 120 -13.14 -0.46 -8.61
CA VAL A 120 -11.81 -0.43 -8.01
C VAL A 120 -11.06 -1.70 -8.37
N HIS A 121 -9.87 -1.54 -8.94
CA HIS A 121 -8.91 -2.62 -9.15
C HIS A 121 -7.63 -2.31 -8.37
N ALA A 122 -6.75 -3.30 -8.29
CA ALA A 122 -5.46 -3.10 -7.68
C ALA A 122 -4.36 -3.90 -8.37
N VAL A 123 -3.15 -3.34 -8.33
CA VAL A 123 -1.91 -4.03 -8.66
C VAL A 123 -1.36 -4.67 -7.40
N VAL A 124 -1.14 -5.99 -7.43
CA VAL A 124 -0.48 -6.73 -6.33
C VAL A 124 1.04 -6.56 -6.47
N PHE A 125 1.57 -5.62 -5.71
CA PHE A 125 2.97 -5.23 -5.73
C PHE A 125 3.86 -6.22 -4.96
N ARG A 126 4.90 -6.72 -5.64
CA ARG A 126 5.89 -7.66 -5.08
C ARG A 126 7.30 -7.09 -4.98
N GLY A 127 7.44 -5.77 -5.16
CA GLY A 127 8.71 -5.09 -4.98
C GLY A 127 8.99 -4.71 -3.53
N LYS A 128 10.00 -3.88 -3.33
CA LYS A 128 10.43 -3.48 -1.98
C LYS A 128 9.75 -2.18 -1.57
N ARG A 129 9.04 -2.21 -0.45
CA ARG A 129 8.43 -1.06 0.23
C ARG A 129 9.15 -0.82 1.54
N TYR A 130 9.31 0.45 1.89
CA TYR A 130 9.82 0.90 3.18
C TYR A 130 8.79 1.80 3.84
N ASP A 131 8.33 1.38 5.02
CA ASP A 131 7.41 2.13 5.85
C ASP A 131 8.21 3.02 6.80
N THR A 132 8.00 4.32 6.70
CA THR A 132 8.68 5.33 7.53
C THR A 132 7.75 6.03 8.51
N GLY A 133 6.50 5.56 8.65
CA GLY A 133 5.53 6.10 9.59
C GLY A 133 5.82 5.72 11.05
N ASP A 134 6.45 4.57 11.27
CA ASP A 134 6.94 4.13 12.59
C ASP A 134 8.44 4.38 12.77
N LYS A 135 8.86 4.71 14.00
CA LYS A 135 10.25 5.05 14.34
C LYS A 135 11.21 3.88 14.08
N LEU A 136 10.83 2.66 14.46
CA LEU A 136 11.68 1.49 14.26
C LEU A 136 11.71 1.10 12.78
N SER A 137 10.57 1.13 12.09
CA SER A 137 10.49 0.89 10.65
C SER A 137 11.30 1.91 9.85
N TYR A 138 11.29 3.19 10.26
CA TYR A 138 12.15 4.23 9.69
C TYR A 138 13.64 3.88 9.82
N LEU A 139 14.12 3.51 11.01
CA LEU A 139 15.52 3.13 11.20
C LEU A 139 15.91 1.90 10.37
N LYS A 140 15.06 0.87 10.35
CA LYS A 140 15.25 -0.31 9.50
C LYS A 140 15.35 0.08 8.02
N SER A 141 14.52 1.02 7.58
CA SER A 141 14.50 1.52 6.21
C SER A 141 15.79 2.24 5.86
N VAL A 142 16.24 3.17 6.71
CA VAL A 142 17.50 3.90 6.54
C VAL A 142 18.69 2.93 6.44
N VAL A 143 18.80 1.97 7.36
CA VAL A 143 19.86 0.96 7.34
C VAL A 143 19.80 0.11 6.09
N SER A 144 18.62 -0.35 5.69
CA SER A 144 18.43 -1.19 4.51
C SER A 144 18.82 -0.47 3.22
N ILE A 145 18.41 0.79 3.07
CA ILE A 145 18.75 1.61 1.90
C ILE A 145 20.27 1.88 1.86
N ALA A 146 20.88 2.20 3.01
CA ALA A 146 22.32 2.43 3.08
C ALA A 146 23.13 1.16 2.77
N LEU A 147 22.67 -0.01 3.21
CA LEU A 147 23.31 -1.30 2.91
C LEU A 147 23.22 -1.71 1.43
N ASP A 148 22.23 -1.21 0.70
CA ASP A 148 22.03 -1.46 -0.73
C ASP A 148 22.86 -0.52 -1.63
N ARG A 149 23.52 0.50 -1.06
CA ARG A 149 24.34 1.45 -1.82
C ARG A 149 25.78 0.96 -1.99
N ASP A 150 26.30 1.01 -3.21
CA ASP A 150 27.66 0.55 -3.50
C ASP A 150 28.75 1.38 -2.79
N ASP A 151 28.49 2.67 -2.52
CA ASP A 151 29.43 3.59 -1.88
C ASP A 151 29.42 3.55 -0.34
N LEU A 152 28.41 2.92 0.28
CA LEU A 152 28.25 2.86 1.74
C LEU A 152 28.10 1.44 2.29
N GLY A 153 27.45 0.57 1.54
CA GLY A 153 27.02 -0.76 1.97
C GLY A 153 28.14 -1.68 2.42
N PRO A 154 29.28 -1.78 1.69
CA PRO A 154 30.41 -2.62 2.12
C PRO A 154 30.94 -2.24 3.52
N ASP A 155 31.23 -0.97 3.74
CA ASP A 155 31.79 -0.47 5.00
C ASP A 155 30.77 -0.52 6.14
N LEU A 156 29.51 -0.13 5.88
CA LEU A 156 28.45 -0.17 6.87
C LEU A 156 28.16 -1.61 7.34
N ARG A 157 28.19 -2.59 6.43
CA ARG A 157 27.98 -4.01 6.76
C ARG A 157 29.09 -4.54 7.66
N ALA A 158 30.35 -4.19 7.37
CA ALA A 158 31.50 -4.57 8.20
C ALA A 158 31.39 -3.97 9.61
N TRP A 159 31.01 -2.69 9.70
CA TRP A 159 30.78 -2.01 10.97
C TRP A 159 29.64 -2.63 11.78
N LEU A 160 28.47 -2.82 11.18
CA LEU A 160 27.30 -3.43 11.85
C LEU A 160 27.60 -4.84 12.37
N THR A 161 28.33 -5.64 11.60
CA THR A 161 28.74 -7.00 12.01
C THR A 161 29.62 -6.95 13.26
N SER A 162 30.53 -5.98 13.35
CA SER A 162 31.41 -5.79 14.51
C SER A 162 30.63 -5.28 15.73
N TYR A 163 29.74 -4.31 15.53
CA TYR A 163 28.89 -3.74 16.59
C TYR A 163 27.97 -4.78 17.21
N LEU A 164 27.25 -5.56 16.38
CA LEU A 164 26.35 -6.62 16.85
C LEU A 164 27.09 -7.77 17.56
N ALA A 165 28.37 -7.98 17.23
CA ALA A 165 29.23 -8.94 17.91
C ALA A 165 29.88 -8.39 19.19
N GLY A 166 29.59 -7.14 19.58
CA GLY A 166 30.17 -6.49 20.77
C GLY A 166 31.66 -6.22 20.66
N LYS A 167 32.20 -6.09 19.44
CA LYS A 167 33.62 -5.83 19.18
C LYS A 167 33.97 -4.34 19.14
N ILE A 168 32.95 -3.48 19.10
CA ILE A 168 33.01 -2.01 19.13
C ILE A 168 31.79 -1.47 19.86
#